data_AF-A0A0P4VTH5-F1
#
_entry.id   AF-A0A0P4VTH5-F1
#
_cell.length_a   1.000
_cell.length_b   1.000
_cell.length_c   1.000
_cell.angle_alpha   90.00
_cell.angle_beta   90.00
_cell.angle_gamma   90.00
#
_symmetry.space_group_name_H-M   'P 1'
#
loop_
_entity.id
_entity.type
_entity.pdbx_description
1 polymer ?
#
loop_
_entity_poly.entity_id
_entity_poly.type
_entity_poly.pdbx_seq_one_letter_code
_entity_poly.pdbx_strand_id
1 'polypeptide(L)'
;MVIKYIGRTTDFSGKTLWELIGNLKNFGVGRLVKRNMFERYKEPCFIRILKVETLENEEGKDRKVRAYVEKVFRGRRYPQVVEMEGTTYKADYRLVPKSEENSLWERVASTKLTERILPDSVPFPPLLSHILEQERSSPGEALRLKLIVKQGPDNFYRICKEGEIPTEEIKKTKFPELYES
;
A
#
# COMPACT_ATOMS: atom_id res chain seq x y z
N MET A 1 20.18 -4.22 -31.61
CA MET A 1 18.73 -3.98 -31.79
C MET A 1 18.18 -3.47 -30.46
N VAL A 2 17.62 -2.27 -30.40
CA VAL A 2 17.13 -1.68 -29.13
C VAL A 2 15.64 -1.98 -28.99
N ILE A 3 15.28 -2.89 -28.09
CA ILE A 3 13.88 -3.22 -27.80
C ILE A 3 13.32 -2.13 -26.89
N LYS A 4 12.33 -1.38 -27.36
CA LYS A 4 11.58 -0.40 -26.56
C LYS A 4 10.21 -0.96 -26.24
N TYR A 5 9.93 -1.18 -24.96
CA TYR A 5 8.60 -1.57 -24.50
C TYR A 5 7.72 -0.32 -24.41
N ILE A 6 6.54 -0.37 -25.04
CA ILE A 6 5.55 0.72 -25.04
C ILE A 6 4.34 0.24 -24.24
N GLY A 7 3.94 1.00 -23.21
CA GLY A 7 2.77 0.70 -22.39
C GLY A 7 3.01 0.91 -20.90
N ARG A 8 1.97 0.66 -20.09
CA ARG A 8 2.12 0.64 -18.62
C ARG A 8 2.81 -0.66 -18.22
N THR A 9 3.93 -0.54 -17.52
CA THR A 9 4.61 -1.69 -16.92
C THR A 9 3.82 -2.20 -15.72
N THR A 10 3.77 -3.51 -15.53
CA THR A 10 3.15 -4.14 -14.36
C THR A 10 4.10 -5.17 -13.77
N ASP A 11 4.35 -5.07 -12.47
CA ASP A 11 5.19 -6.02 -11.73
C ASP A 11 4.37 -7.21 -11.18
N PHE A 12 3.19 -7.47 -11.76
CA PHE A 12 2.37 -8.60 -11.36
C PHE A 12 3.00 -9.90 -11.85
N SER A 13 3.21 -10.82 -10.91
CA SER A 13 3.78 -12.12 -11.20
C SER A 13 3.09 -13.16 -10.32
N GLY A 14 2.52 -14.18 -10.95
CA GLY A 14 1.85 -15.26 -10.25
C GLY A 14 0.62 -15.74 -10.99
N LYS A 15 -0.31 -16.30 -10.23
CA LYS A 15 -1.62 -16.76 -10.72
C LYS A 15 -2.71 -15.85 -10.20
N THR A 16 -3.89 -15.94 -10.82
CA THR A 16 -5.10 -15.34 -10.25
C THR A 16 -5.46 -16.07 -8.95
N LEU A 17 -6.24 -15.41 -8.09
CA LEU A 17 -6.68 -16.07 -6.86
C LEU A 17 -7.56 -17.30 -7.16
N TRP A 18 -8.41 -17.21 -8.19
CA TRP A 18 -9.27 -18.31 -8.64
C TRP A 18 -8.48 -19.56 -9.03
N GLU A 19 -7.43 -19.41 -9.85
CA GLU A 19 -6.61 -20.55 -10.29
C GLU A 19 -5.88 -21.21 -9.12
N LEU A 20 -5.52 -20.45 -8.07
CA LEU A 20 -4.89 -21.02 -6.88
C LEU A 20 -5.90 -21.80 -6.05
N ILE A 21 -7.01 -21.17 -5.68
CA ILE A 21 -7.98 -21.77 -4.76
C ILE A 21 -8.79 -22.89 -5.41
N GLY A 22 -9.04 -22.81 -6.73
CA GLY A 22 -9.79 -23.83 -7.47
C GLY A 22 -9.06 -25.17 -7.54
N ASN A 23 -7.73 -25.16 -7.39
CA ASN A 23 -6.91 -26.38 -7.34
C ASN A 23 -6.72 -26.92 -5.91
N LEU A 24 -7.22 -26.23 -4.89
CA LEU A 24 -7.07 -26.61 -3.49
C LEU A 24 -8.37 -27.22 -2.94
N LYS A 25 -8.23 -28.22 -2.07
CA LYS A 25 -9.35 -28.76 -1.30
C LYS A 25 -9.97 -27.65 -0.44
N ASN A 26 -11.30 -27.61 -0.37
CA ASN A 26 -12.07 -26.61 0.37
C ASN A 26 -11.65 -25.16 0.03
N PHE A 27 -11.36 -24.87 -1.25
CA PHE A 27 -10.92 -23.56 -1.73
C PHE A 27 -9.69 -22.99 -0.99
N GLY A 28 -8.87 -23.85 -0.38
CA GLY A 28 -7.69 -23.42 0.36
C GLY A 28 -8.00 -22.65 1.64
N VAL A 29 -9.18 -22.83 2.25
CA VAL A 29 -9.50 -22.25 3.56
C VAL A 29 -8.43 -22.63 4.59
N GLY A 30 -7.95 -21.63 5.33
CA GLY A 30 -6.87 -21.73 6.31
C GLY A 30 -5.46 -21.53 5.72
N ARG A 31 -5.27 -21.58 4.40
CA ARG A 31 -3.96 -21.38 3.76
C ARG A 31 -3.57 -19.91 3.65
N LEU A 32 -2.27 -19.66 3.62
CA LEU A 32 -1.70 -18.34 3.39
C LEU A 32 -1.39 -18.10 1.91
N VAL A 33 -1.70 -16.90 1.44
CA VAL A 33 -1.40 -16.42 0.09
C VAL A 33 -0.65 -15.11 0.19
N LYS A 34 0.37 -14.93 -0.65
CA LYS A 34 1.13 -13.69 -0.79
C LYS A 34 0.85 -13.03 -2.13
N ARG A 35 1.11 -11.73 -2.22
CA ARG A 35 1.06 -10.97 -3.47
C ARG A 35 2.45 -10.49 -3.84
N ASN A 36 2.86 -10.68 -5.10
CA ASN A 36 4.18 -10.27 -5.58
C ASN A 36 4.41 -8.77 -5.43
N MET A 37 3.37 -7.95 -5.71
CA MET A 37 3.43 -6.50 -5.50
C MET A 37 3.79 -6.09 -4.04
N PHE A 38 3.51 -6.94 -3.05
CA PHE A 38 3.82 -6.66 -1.66
C PHE A 38 5.20 -7.15 -1.22
N GLU A 39 5.93 -7.90 -2.05
CA GLU A 39 7.32 -8.32 -1.77
C GLU A 39 8.30 -7.12 -1.74
N ARG A 40 7.88 -5.95 -2.22
CA ARG A 40 8.65 -4.70 -2.10
C ARG A 40 8.84 -4.23 -0.65
N TYR A 41 8.03 -4.73 0.27
CA TYR A 41 8.13 -4.41 1.69
C TYR A 41 8.96 -5.48 2.41
N LYS A 42 9.86 -5.05 3.30
CA LYS A 42 10.69 -5.99 4.10
C LYS A 42 9.84 -6.70 5.16
N GLU A 43 8.82 -6.00 5.64
CA GLU A 43 7.86 -6.44 6.63
C GLU A 43 6.92 -7.52 6.03
N PRO A 44 6.51 -8.53 6.81
CA PRO A 44 5.67 -9.62 6.30
C PRO A 44 4.31 -9.10 5.82
N CYS A 45 3.95 -9.48 4.60
CA CYS A 45 2.65 -9.18 3.98
C CYS A 45 2.05 -10.47 3.43
N PHE A 46 0.93 -10.91 3.98
CA PHE A 46 0.23 -12.10 3.51
C PHE A 46 -1.25 -12.04 3.90
N ILE A 47 -2.00 -12.98 3.34
CA ILE A 47 -3.45 -13.06 3.47
C ILE A 47 -3.81 -14.50 3.83
N ARG A 48 -4.55 -14.70 4.92
CA ARG A 48 -5.10 -16.01 5.29
C ARG A 48 -6.53 -16.12 4.80
N ILE A 49 -6.82 -17.15 4.02
CA ILE A 49 -8.17 -17.39 3.49
C ILE A 49 -9.06 -17.94 4.61
N LEU A 50 -10.20 -17.29 4.87
CA LEU A 50 -11.19 -17.77 5.86
C LEU A 50 -12.41 -18.37 5.18
N LYS A 51 -12.94 -17.70 4.17
CA LYS A 51 -14.11 -18.15 3.40
C LYS A 51 -13.99 -17.68 1.96
N VAL A 52 -14.50 -18.49 1.04
CA VAL A 52 -14.51 -18.18 -0.39
C VAL A 52 -15.92 -18.38 -0.91
N GLU A 53 -16.41 -17.40 -1.67
CA GLU A 53 -17.67 -17.42 -2.40
C GLU A 53 -17.38 -17.24 -3.89
N THR A 54 -17.81 -18.20 -4.70
CA THR A 54 -17.68 -18.13 -6.16
C THR A 54 -18.72 -17.19 -6.73
N LEU A 55 -18.30 -16.27 -7.59
CA LEU A 55 -19.20 -15.39 -8.31
C LEU A 55 -19.50 -15.96 -9.69
N GLU A 56 -20.65 -15.58 -10.26
CA GLU A 56 -20.97 -15.87 -11.65
C GLU A 56 -19.94 -15.20 -12.56
N ASN A 57 -19.52 -15.94 -13.59
CA ASN A 57 -18.53 -15.44 -14.53
C ASN A 57 -19.26 -14.79 -15.72
N GLU A 58 -19.11 -13.49 -15.88
CA GLU A 58 -19.60 -12.80 -17.07
C GLU A 58 -18.66 -13.08 -18.25
N GLU A 59 -19.22 -13.44 -19.40
CA GLU A 59 -18.45 -13.68 -20.62
C GLU A 59 -17.66 -12.41 -21.02
N GLY A 60 -16.38 -12.60 -21.35
CA GLY A 60 -15.47 -11.51 -21.71
C GLY A 60 -14.85 -10.73 -20.54
N LYS A 61 -15.14 -11.09 -19.29
CA LYS A 61 -14.48 -10.50 -18.10
C LYS A 61 -13.56 -11.49 -17.40
N ASP A 62 -12.54 -10.94 -16.74
CA ASP A 62 -11.66 -11.75 -15.88
C ASP A 62 -12.46 -12.34 -14.72
N ARG A 63 -12.28 -13.63 -14.48
CA ARG A 63 -13.00 -14.35 -13.42
C ARG A 63 -12.61 -13.82 -12.04
N LYS A 64 -13.61 -13.35 -11.30
CA LYS A 64 -13.48 -12.88 -9.93
C LYS A 64 -14.03 -13.88 -8.94
N VAL A 65 -13.59 -13.71 -7.71
CA VAL A 65 -14.04 -14.47 -6.54
C VAL A 65 -14.19 -13.50 -5.39
N ARG A 66 -15.20 -13.71 -4.55
CA ARG A 66 -15.33 -13.02 -3.28
C ARG A 66 -14.67 -13.86 -2.19
N ALA A 67 -13.61 -13.32 -1.58
CA ALA A 67 -12.88 -14.01 -0.52
C ALA A 67 -12.90 -13.18 0.77
N TYR A 68 -13.31 -13.80 1.87
CA TYR A 68 -13.18 -13.23 3.20
C TYR A 68 -11.87 -13.71 3.79
N VAL A 69 -11.05 -12.76 4.19
CA VAL A 69 -9.67 -13.04 4.55
C VAL A 69 -9.25 -12.31 5.79
N GLU A 70 -8.26 -12.89 6.46
CA GLU A 70 -7.48 -12.17 7.44
C GLU A 70 -6.25 -11.58 6.76
N LYS A 71 -6.17 -10.25 6.75
CA LYS A 71 -5.10 -9.52 6.08
C LYS A 71 -4.00 -9.14 7.08
N VAL A 72 -2.76 -9.45 6.73
CA VAL A 72 -1.57 -8.92 7.39
C VAL A 72 -0.82 -8.06 6.38
N PHE A 73 -0.67 -6.78 6.68
CA PHE A 73 0.03 -5.83 5.81
C PHE A 73 1.12 -5.11 6.59
N ARG A 74 2.35 -5.23 6.10
CA ARG A 74 3.56 -4.66 6.69
C ARG A 74 3.70 -4.98 8.19
N GLY A 75 3.48 -6.23 8.55
CA GLY A 75 3.51 -6.70 9.95
C GLY A 75 2.27 -6.36 10.79
N ARG A 76 1.35 -5.51 10.29
CA ARG A 76 0.10 -5.20 11.00
C ARG A 76 -1.00 -6.19 10.63
N ARG A 77 -1.50 -6.90 11.63
CA ARG A 77 -2.72 -7.71 11.52
C ARG A 77 -3.94 -6.81 11.53
N TYR A 78 -4.84 -7.00 10.57
CA TYR A 78 -6.11 -6.30 10.53
C TYR A 78 -7.04 -6.86 11.62
N PRO A 79 -7.71 -6.00 12.41
CA PRO A 79 -8.60 -6.46 13.48
C PRO A 79 -9.89 -7.07 12.94
N GLN A 80 -10.31 -6.65 11.75
CA GLN A 80 -11.53 -7.11 11.09
C GLN A 80 -11.19 -7.99 9.90
N VAL A 81 -12.12 -8.91 9.61
CA VAL A 81 -12.08 -9.70 8.38
C VAL A 81 -12.26 -8.77 7.19
N VAL A 82 -11.40 -8.91 6.19
CA VAL A 82 -11.42 -8.09 4.98
C VAL A 82 -12.08 -8.87 3.87
N GLU A 83 -13.06 -8.27 3.21
CA GLU A 83 -13.62 -8.79 1.97
C GLU A 83 -12.75 -8.38 0.79
N MET A 84 -12.43 -9.35 -0.08
CA MET A 84 -11.66 -9.13 -1.29
C MET A 84 -12.43 -9.64 -2.51
N GLU A 85 -12.71 -8.72 -3.43
CA GLU A 85 -13.31 -9.04 -4.73
C GLU A 85 -12.58 -8.30 -5.86
N GLY A 86 -12.39 -6.98 -5.70
CA GLY A 86 -11.85 -6.12 -6.75
C GLY A 86 -10.39 -6.40 -7.17
N THR A 87 -9.65 -7.23 -6.44
CA THR A 87 -8.26 -7.57 -6.79
C THR A 87 -8.04 -9.04 -7.12
N THR A 88 -9.05 -9.90 -6.96
CA THR A 88 -8.88 -11.36 -7.04
C THR A 88 -8.57 -11.87 -8.45
N TYR A 89 -8.97 -11.09 -9.46
CA TYR A 89 -8.66 -11.34 -10.87
C TYR A 89 -7.20 -11.06 -11.26
N LYS A 90 -6.44 -10.33 -10.43
CA LYS A 90 -5.05 -9.96 -10.78
C LYS A 90 -4.15 -11.18 -10.64
N ALA A 91 -3.33 -11.45 -11.66
CA ALA A 91 -2.33 -12.52 -11.67
C ALA A 91 -1.08 -12.15 -10.83
N ASP A 92 -1.31 -11.91 -9.54
CA ASP A 92 -0.31 -11.38 -8.59
C ASP A 92 -0.16 -12.29 -7.36
N TYR A 93 -0.93 -13.39 -7.29
CA TYR A 93 -0.98 -14.24 -6.11
C TYR A 93 -0.04 -15.44 -6.21
N ARG A 94 0.53 -15.82 -5.06
CA ARG A 94 1.30 -17.05 -4.87
C ARG A 94 0.90 -17.73 -3.57
N LEU A 95 0.72 -19.05 -3.63
CA LEU A 95 0.44 -19.85 -2.44
C LEU A 95 1.70 -19.99 -1.60
N VAL A 96 1.59 -19.79 -0.28
CA VAL A 96 2.71 -20.01 0.64
C VAL A 96 2.86 -21.51 0.90
N PRO A 97 4.09 -22.08 0.82
CA PRO A 97 4.36 -23.45 1.23
C PRO A 97 4.08 -23.65 2.73
N LYS A 98 3.48 -24.80 3.10
CA LYS A 98 3.10 -25.08 4.50
C LYS A 98 4.26 -24.98 5.50
N SER A 99 5.46 -25.36 5.07
CA SER A 99 6.68 -25.27 5.89
C SER A 99 7.03 -23.84 6.29
N GLU A 100 6.68 -22.85 5.46
CA GLU A 100 7.00 -21.44 5.68
C GLU A 100 5.88 -20.66 6.39
N GLU A 101 4.68 -21.24 6.51
CA GLU A 101 3.51 -20.54 7.07
C GLU A 101 3.77 -20.13 8.53
N ASN A 102 4.37 -21.01 9.33
CA ASN A 102 4.69 -20.72 10.74
C ASN A 102 5.74 -19.62 10.88
N SER A 103 6.80 -19.67 10.06
CA SER A 103 7.86 -18.66 10.08
C SER A 103 7.33 -17.26 9.73
N LEU A 104 6.29 -17.16 8.89
CA LEU A 104 5.65 -15.87 8.62
C LEU A 104 4.89 -15.33 9.82
N TRP A 105 4.18 -16.18 10.55
CA TRP A 105 3.50 -15.78 11.79
C TRP A 105 4.48 -15.34 12.86
N GLU A 106 5.60 -16.05 13.02
CA GLU A 106 6.68 -15.65 13.93
C GLU A 106 7.29 -14.30 13.53
N ARG A 107 7.50 -14.07 12.23
CA ARG A 107 7.96 -12.77 11.71
C ARG A 107 6.97 -11.66 12.00
N VAL A 108 5.67 -11.93 11.95
CA VAL A 108 4.64 -10.93 12.30
C VAL A 108 4.75 -10.58 13.78
N ALA A 109 4.93 -11.57 14.66
CA ALA A 109 5.08 -11.35 16.09
C ALA A 109 6.36 -10.57 16.45
N SER A 110 7.46 -10.77 15.70
CA SER A 110 8.73 -10.07 15.94
C SER A 110 8.85 -8.70 15.28
N THR A 111 7.98 -8.40 14.29
CA THR A 111 8.02 -7.12 13.57
C THR A 111 7.43 -6.02 14.47
N LYS A 112 8.28 -5.08 14.89
CA LYS A 112 7.82 -3.86 15.56
C LYS A 112 7.12 -2.96 14.53
N LEU A 113 5.86 -2.60 14.79
CA LEU A 113 5.15 -1.61 13.98
C LEU A 113 5.80 -0.25 14.22
N THR A 114 6.43 0.31 13.20
CA THR A 114 6.92 1.69 13.24
C THR A 114 5.87 2.62 12.67
N GLU A 115 5.36 3.53 13.51
CA GLU A 115 4.57 4.65 13.03
C GLU A 115 5.51 5.62 12.30
N ARG A 116 5.08 6.12 11.14
CA ARG A 116 5.82 7.15 10.40
C ARG A 116 5.28 8.51 10.76
N ILE A 117 6.06 9.30 11.49
CA ILE A 117 5.65 10.64 11.91
C ILE A 117 6.05 11.63 10.82
N LEU A 118 5.05 12.30 10.26
CA LEU A 118 5.19 13.39 9.28
C LEU A 118 5.19 14.74 10.00
N PRO A 119 5.85 15.78 9.44
CA PRO A 119 5.76 17.12 9.96
C PRO A 119 4.30 17.62 9.95
N ASP A 120 4.02 18.62 10.79
CA ASP A 120 2.73 19.32 10.84
C ASP A 120 2.46 20.17 9.60
N SER A 121 3.55 20.68 9.02
CA SER A 121 3.53 21.68 7.97
C SER A 121 4.72 21.53 7.03
N VAL A 122 4.50 21.80 5.75
CA VAL A 122 5.52 21.81 4.70
C VAL A 122 5.60 23.19 4.04
N PRO A 123 6.75 23.58 3.48
CA PRO A 123 6.83 24.80 2.70
C PRO A 123 5.88 24.74 1.49
N PHE A 124 5.37 25.89 1.07
CA PHE A 124 4.61 25.98 -0.17
C PHE A 124 5.49 25.66 -1.38
N PRO A 125 4.90 25.15 -2.48
CA PRO A 125 5.59 25.04 -3.77
C PRO A 125 6.14 26.41 -4.21
N PRO A 126 7.30 26.48 -4.87
CA PRO A 126 8.02 27.73 -5.12
C PRO A 126 7.19 28.80 -5.83
N LEU A 127 6.42 28.43 -6.85
CA LEU A 127 5.52 29.35 -7.56
C LEU A 127 4.43 29.90 -6.64
N LEU A 128 3.81 29.04 -5.82
CA LEU A 128 2.74 29.45 -4.92
C LEU A 128 3.28 30.31 -3.79
N SER A 129 4.48 30.01 -3.27
CA SER A 129 5.19 30.87 -2.32
C SER A 129 5.37 32.28 -2.87
N HIS A 130 5.83 32.40 -4.12
CA HIS A 130 6.06 33.71 -4.74
C HIS A 130 4.77 34.51 -4.96
N ILE A 131 3.69 33.86 -5.42
CA ILE A 131 2.38 34.50 -5.57
C ILE A 131 1.89 35.02 -4.21
N LEU A 132 1.98 34.18 -3.18
CA LEU A 132 1.54 34.56 -1.84
C LEU A 132 2.40 35.67 -1.21
N GLU A 133 3.70 35.70 -1.51
CA GLU A 133 4.59 36.79 -1.11
C GLU A 133 4.24 38.11 -1.80
N GLN A 134 3.88 38.07 -3.09
CA GLN A 134 3.45 39.26 -3.84
C GLN A 134 2.10 39.82 -3.35
N GLU A 135 1.16 38.94 -2.98
CA GLU A 135 -0.14 39.35 -2.44
C GLU A 135 -0.05 39.87 -0.98
N ARG A 136 1.05 39.58 -0.29
CA ARG A 136 1.22 39.95 1.13
C ARG A 136 1.64 41.41 1.27
N SER A 137 0.84 42.21 1.98
CA SER A 137 1.15 43.63 2.21
C SER A 137 2.22 43.89 3.29
N SER A 138 2.62 42.88 4.08
CA SER A 138 3.61 43.02 5.15
C SER A 138 4.53 41.81 5.27
N PRO A 139 5.86 41.99 5.43
CA PRO A 139 6.77 40.88 5.70
C PRO A 139 6.41 40.24 7.04
N GLY A 140 6.17 38.94 7.05
CA GLY A 140 5.87 38.17 8.25
C GLY A 140 6.43 36.75 8.14
N GLU A 141 6.07 35.89 9.11
CA GLU A 141 6.58 34.52 9.20
C GLU A 141 6.36 33.73 7.89
N ALA A 142 7.30 32.82 7.58
CA ALA A 142 7.29 32.01 6.38
C ALA A 142 5.96 31.25 6.25
N LEU A 143 5.32 31.38 5.09
CA LEU A 143 4.05 30.72 4.82
C LEU A 143 4.28 29.21 4.71
N ARG A 144 3.51 28.42 5.48
CA ARG A 144 3.59 26.95 5.47
C ARG A 144 2.22 26.35 5.17
N LEU A 145 2.22 25.26 4.41
CA LEU A 145 1.03 24.46 4.11
C LEU A 145 0.81 23.44 5.23
N LYS A 146 -0.35 23.49 5.87
CA LYS A 146 -0.77 22.49 6.86
C LYS A 146 -0.99 21.14 6.17
N LEU A 147 -0.33 20.09 6.67
CA LEU A 147 -0.53 18.75 6.16
C LEU A 147 -1.78 18.10 6.75
N ILE A 148 -2.56 17.47 5.89
CA ILE A 148 -3.70 16.64 6.30
C ILE A 148 -3.44 15.23 5.79
N VAL A 149 -3.29 14.29 6.72
CA VAL A 149 -3.08 12.89 6.41
C VAL A 149 -4.42 12.17 6.42
N LYS A 150 -4.86 11.67 5.26
CA LYS A 150 -6.08 10.86 5.17
C LYS A 150 -5.86 9.53 5.89
N GLN A 151 -6.48 9.37 7.05
CA GLN A 151 -6.40 8.12 7.81
C GLN A 151 -7.12 7.00 7.05
N GLY A 152 -6.45 5.86 6.93
CA GLY A 152 -6.93 4.68 6.25
C GLY A 152 -6.33 3.42 6.89
N PRO A 153 -6.89 2.23 6.62
CA PRO A 153 -6.48 1.02 7.33
C PRO A 153 -5.03 0.60 6.99
N ASP A 154 -4.57 0.89 5.77
CA ASP A 154 -3.19 0.68 5.31
C ASP A 154 -2.27 1.89 5.58
N ASN A 155 -2.78 2.97 6.19
CA ASN A 155 -2.00 4.17 6.43
C ASN A 155 -1.22 4.05 7.76
N PHE A 156 0.11 4.19 7.68
CA PHE A 156 1.04 4.16 8.82
C PHE A 156 1.55 5.57 9.19
N TYR A 157 1.02 6.60 8.53
CA TYR A 157 1.46 7.98 8.71
C TYR A 157 0.61 8.70 9.76
N ARG A 158 1.29 9.36 10.70
CA ARG A 158 0.69 10.23 11.71
C ARG A 158 1.32 11.62 11.63
N ILE A 159 0.55 12.66 11.93
CA ILE A 159 1.08 14.01 12.06
C ILE A 159 1.80 14.14 13.41
N CYS A 160 2.94 14.80 13.39
CA CYS A 160 3.72 15.18 14.57
C CYS A 160 2.87 15.98 15.57
N LYS A 161 2.93 15.62 16.86
CA LYS A 161 2.39 16.47 17.93
C LYS A 161 3.41 17.52 18.36
N GLU A 162 2.95 18.56 19.05
CA GLU A 162 3.82 19.62 19.58
C GLU A 162 4.97 19.02 20.40
N GLY A 163 6.21 19.17 19.90
CA GLY A 163 7.43 18.67 20.54
C GLY A 163 7.98 17.33 20.04
N GLU A 164 7.32 16.63 19.10
CA GLU A 164 7.88 15.42 18.46
C GLU A 164 8.83 15.78 17.30
N ILE A 165 9.79 14.91 16.99
CA ILE A 165 10.70 15.06 15.83
C ILE A 165 10.13 14.22 14.66
N PRO A 166 9.89 14.81 13.48
CA PRO A 166 9.43 14.06 12.31
C PRO A 166 10.41 12.94 11.94
N THR A 167 9.89 11.73 11.75
CA THR A 167 10.69 10.55 11.37
C THR A 167 11.00 10.53 9.88
N GLU A 168 10.14 11.14 9.07
CA GLU A 168 10.24 11.17 7.61
C GLU A 168 10.24 12.61 7.11
N GLU A 169 11.26 12.97 6.32
CA GLU A 169 11.32 14.24 5.63
C GLU A 169 10.63 14.12 4.27
N ILE A 170 9.68 15.02 3.99
CA ILE A 170 8.99 15.04 2.70
C ILE A 170 9.96 15.61 1.67
N LYS A 171 10.56 14.73 0.87
CA LYS A 171 11.44 15.12 -0.24
C LYS A 171 10.69 16.05 -1.20
N LYS A 172 11.38 17.10 -1.65
CA LYS A 172 10.91 18.08 -2.64
C LYS A 172 10.06 17.39 -3.71
N THR A 173 8.82 17.84 -3.87
CA THR A 173 7.94 17.37 -4.93
C THR A 173 8.60 17.66 -6.29
N LYS A 174 8.22 16.94 -7.35
CA LYS A 174 8.71 17.15 -8.72
C LYS A 174 8.20 18.48 -9.30
N PHE A 175 8.54 19.60 -8.70
CA PHE A 175 8.29 20.92 -9.24
C PHE A 175 9.47 21.31 -10.14
N PRO A 176 9.22 21.95 -11.29
CA PRO A 176 10.29 22.51 -12.09
C PRO A 176 10.96 23.65 -11.31
N GLU A 177 12.28 23.59 -11.14
CA GLU A 177 13.11 24.59 -10.40
C GLU A 177 13.27 25.91 -11.18
N LEU A 178 12.28 26.29 -12.00
CA LEU A 178 12.34 27.42 -12.93
C LEU A 178 12.61 28.78 -12.28
N TYR A 179 12.55 28.89 -10.94
CA TYR A 179 12.69 30.13 -10.19
C TYR A 179 13.77 30.07 -9.09
N GLU A 180 14.60 29.01 -9.03
CA GLU A 180 15.81 29.04 -8.20
C GLU A 180 16.92 29.72 -9.03
N SER A 181 16.99 31.07 -8.99
CA SER A 181 18.04 31.90 -9.61
C SER A 181 18.53 32.95 -8.64
#